data_AF-A0A923DNF5-F1
#
_entry.id   AF-A0A923DNF5-F1
#
_cell.length_a   1.000
_cell.length_b   1.000
_cell.length_c   1.000
_cell.angle_alpha   90.00
_cell.angle_beta   90.00
_cell.angle_gamma   90.00
#
_symmetry.space_group_name_H-M   'P 1'
#
loop_
_entity.id
_entity.type
_entity.pdbx_description
1 polymer ?
#
loop_
_entity_poly.entity_id
_entity_poly.type
_entity_poly.pdbx_seq_one_letter_code
_entity_poly.pdbx_strand_id
1 'polypeptide(L)' 'SKCIKCGVCYIYCPEGCINEDVDGFFVANFDYCKGCGICAHECWPKAIVMVNEED' A
#
# COMPACT_ATOMS: atom_id res chain seq x y z
N SER A 1 10.78 -4.27 9.11
CA SER A 1 9.66 -3.50 8.51
C SER A 1 9.97 -2.02 8.64
N LYS A 2 9.74 -1.22 7.59
CA LYS A 2 9.86 0.25 7.62
C LYS A 2 8.52 0.96 7.90
N CYS A 3 7.40 0.24 7.81
CA CYS A 3 6.07 0.82 7.99
C CYS A 3 5.88 1.33 9.42
N ILE A 4 5.32 2.53 9.56
CA ILE A 4 5.03 3.20 10.84
C ILE A 4 3.53 3.30 11.13
N LYS A 5 2.70 2.57 10.37
CA LYS A 5 1.23 2.49 10.56
C LYS A 5 0.51 3.85 10.50
N CYS A 6 0.96 4.74 9.60
CA CYS A 6 0.36 6.07 9.46
C CYS A 6 -0.95 6.12 8.64
N GLY A 7 -1.29 5.06 7.90
CA GLY A 7 -2.52 4.99 7.10
C GLY A 7 -2.54 5.86 5.84
N VAL A 8 -1.45 6.56 5.50
CA VAL A 8 -1.39 7.39 4.28
C VAL A 8 -1.64 6.54 3.02
N CYS A 9 -1.06 5.36 2.91
CA CYS A 9 -1.30 4.47 1.77
C CYS A 9 -2.77 4.08 1.63
N TYR A 10 -3.47 3.84 2.74
CA TYR A 10 -4.89 3.55 2.79
C TYR A 10 -5.73 4.74 2.27
N ILE A 11 -5.47 5.94 2.78
CA ILE A 11 -6.21 7.16 2.43
C ILE A 11 -6.05 7.51 0.95
N TYR A 12 -4.85 7.35 0.39
CA TYR A 12 -4.54 7.77 -0.99
C TYR A 12 -4.79 6.68 -2.04
N CYS A 13 -5.18 5.48 -1.66
CA CYS A 13 -5.49 4.43 -2.63
C CYS A 13 -6.79 4.79 -3.38
N PRO A 14 -6.75 5.09 -4.70
CA PRO A 14 -7.95 5.51 -5.44
C PRO A 14 -8.97 4.36 -5.59
N GLU A 15 -8.48 3.12 -5.58
CA GLU A 15 -9.32 1.91 -5.68
C GLU A 15 -9.86 1.44 -4.32
N GLY A 16 -9.41 2.05 -3.22
CA GLY A 16 -9.75 1.57 -1.87
C GLY A 16 -9.29 0.13 -1.60
N CYS A 17 -8.25 -0.35 -2.27
CA CYS A 17 -7.82 -1.74 -2.20
C CYS A 17 -6.82 -2.01 -1.05
N ILE A 18 -6.61 -1.07 -0.13
CA ILE A 18 -5.72 -1.26 1.03
C ILE A 18 -6.60 -1.38 2.27
N ASN A 19 -6.27 -2.29 3.19
CA ASN A 19 -7.02 -2.49 4.44
C ASN A 19 -6.05 -2.59 5.63
N GLU A 20 -6.51 -2.16 6.80
CA GLU A 20 -5.78 -2.34 8.06
C GLU A 20 -6.00 -3.78 8.56
N ASP A 21 -4.91 -4.46 8.93
CA ASP A 21 -4.94 -5.79 9.55
C ASP A 21 -5.08 -5.71 11.08
N VAL A 22 -5.15 -6.88 11.72
CA VAL A 22 -5.31 -6.99 13.19
C VAL A 22 -4.14 -6.41 13.99
N ASP A 23 -2.97 -6.28 13.35
CA ASP A 23 -1.77 -5.72 13.96
C ASP A 23 -1.61 -4.23 13.63
N GLY A 24 -2.54 -3.62 12.88
CA GLY A 24 -2.50 -2.22 12.46
C GLY A 24 -1.58 -1.94 11.27
N PHE A 25 -1.16 -2.97 10.52
CA PHE A 25 -0.45 -2.79 9.26
C PHE A 25 -1.44 -2.67 8.10
N PHE A 26 -1.00 -1.99 7.04
CA PHE A 26 -1.82 -1.74 5.87
C PHE A 26 -1.43 -2.73 4.76
N VAL A 27 -2.38 -3.58 4.36
CA VAL A 27 -2.19 -4.66 3.39
C VAL A 27 -3.00 -4.37 2.13
N ALA A 28 -2.36 -4.49 0.96
CA ALA A 28 -3.03 -4.34 -0.32
C ALA A 28 -3.74 -5.63 -0.73
N ASN A 29 -4.98 -5.50 -1.19
CA ASN A 29 -5.71 -6.54 -1.90
C ASN A 29 -5.34 -6.48 -3.39
N PHE A 30 -4.60 -7.48 -3.85
CA PHE A 30 -4.09 -7.55 -5.22
C PHE A 30 -5.17 -7.90 -6.25
N ASP A 31 -6.30 -8.51 -5.86
CA ASP A 31 -7.40 -8.82 -6.78
C ASP A 31 -8.05 -7.56 -7.37
N TYR A 32 -7.97 -6.44 -6.62
CA TYR A 32 -8.54 -5.15 -7.03
C TYR A 32 -7.47 -4.09 -7.35
N CYS A 33 -6.21 -4.31 -6.93
CA CYS A 33 -5.13 -3.38 -7.18
C CYS A 33 -4.88 -3.19 -8.69
N LYS A 34 -4.74 -1.94 -9.14
CA LYS A 34 -4.44 -1.59 -10.55
C LYS A 34 -2.98 -1.22 -10.80
N GLY A 35 -2.10 -1.39 -9.82
CA GLY A 35 -0.67 -1.09 -9.97
C GLY A 35 -0.32 0.38 -10.15
N CYS A 36 -1.20 1.33 -9.75
CA CYS A 36 -0.98 2.77 -9.97
C CYS A 36 0.25 3.37 -9.25
N GLY A 37 0.76 2.71 -8.21
CA GLY A 37 1.97 3.14 -7.49
C GLY A 37 1.80 4.33 -6.52
N ILE A 38 0.61 4.92 -6.40
CA ILE A 38 0.36 6.08 -5.51
C ILE A 38 0.69 5.74 -4.05
N CYS A 39 0.29 4.56 -3.58
CA CYS A 39 0.59 4.12 -2.21
C CYS A 39 2.11 4.06 -1.95
N ALA A 40 2.92 3.67 -2.94
CA ALA A 40 4.37 3.65 -2.83
C ALA A 40 4.99 5.05 -2.89
N HIS A 41 4.45 5.94 -3.72
CA HIS A 41 4.89 7.34 -3.83
C HIS A 41 4.66 8.10 -2.52
N GLU A 42 3.47 7.98 -1.93
CA GLU A 42 3.06 8.69 -0.71
C GLU A 42 3.64 8.08 0.58
N CYS A 43 4.23 6.88 0.50
CA CYS A 43 4.81 6.22 1.65
C CYS A 43 6.12 6.91 2.07
N TRP A 44 6.04 7.90 2.96
CA TRP A 44 7.22 8.58 3.52
C TRP A 44 8.34 7.62 3.97
N PRO A 45 8.06 6.54 4.74
CA PRO A 45 9.13 5.68 5.22
C PRO A 45 9.65 4.72 4.13
N LYS A 46 9.09 4.80 2.90
CA LYS A 46 9.42 3.95 1.77
C LYS A 46 9.34 2.47 2.12
N ALA A 47 8.21 2.10 2.75
CA ALA A 47 7.92 0.73 3.17
C ALA A 47 7.29 -0.12 2.07
N ILE A 48 6.78 0.51 1.01
CA ILE A 48 6.14 -0.14 -0.13
C ILE A 48 7.10 -0.06 -1.33
N VAL A 49 7.24 -1.18 -2.05
CA VAL A 49 8.06 -1.29 -3.27
C VAL A 49 7.15 -1.77 -4.38
N MET A 50 7.18 -1.09 -5.52
CA MET A 50 6.50 -1.53 -6.74
C MET A 50 7.42 -2.49 -7.51
N VAL A 51 6.85 -3.58 -8.00
CA VAL A 51 7.50 -4.58 -8.85
C VAL A 51 6.60 -4.83 -10.07
N ASN A 52 7.14 -5.32 -11.18
CA ASN A 52 6.26 -5.78 -12.26
C ASN A 52 5.55 -7.06 -11.82
N GLU A 53 4.36 -7.28 -12.36
CA GLU A 53 3.57 -8.48 -12.04
C GLU A 53 4.21 -9.77 -12.56
N GLU A 54 5.03 -9.65 -13.61
CA GLU A 54 5.75 -10.77 -14.23
C GLU A 54 7.15 -11.01 -13.63
N ASP A 55 7.61 -10.16 -12.69
CA ASP A 55 8.93 -10.25 -12.05
C ASP A 55 8.94 -11.16 -10.80
#